data_AF-M7A6C3-F1
#
_entry.id   AF-M7A6C3-F1
#
_cell.length_a   1.000
_cell.length_b   1.000
_cell.length_c   1.000
_cell.angle_alpha   90.00
_cell.angle_beta   90.00
_cell.angle_gamma   90.00
#
_symmetry.space_group_name_H-M   'P 1'
#
loop_
_entity.id
_entity.type
_entity.pdbx_description
1 polymer ?
#
loop_
_entity_poly.entity_id
_entity_poly.type
_entity_poly.pdbx_seq_one_letter_code
_entity_poly.pdbx_strand_id
1 'polypeptide(L)'
;MNTYLEALRNRLSVLGVQVLTVKPGFIDTAMTKGMKGLFWLISAKEAAEIILKAADSGKENIYVPARWGLVGLIIRCIPSFIFRRLSI
;
A
#
# COMPACT_ATOMS: atom_id res chain seq x y z
N MET A 1 8.36 5.39 -3.59
CA MET A 1 8.48 6.86 -3.56
C MET A 1 7.09 7.44 -3.81
N ASN A 2 6.45 8.07 -2.83
CA ASN A 2 5.08 8.62 -2.94
C ASN A 2 5.06 10.15 -2.91
N THR A 3 6.16 10.78 -3.34
CA THR A 3 6.47 12.21 -3.15
C THR A 3 5.39 13.14 -3.69
N TYR A 4 4.70 12.77 -4.76
CA TYR A 4 3.57 13.54 -5.28
C TYR A 4 2.40 13.63 -4.28
N LEU A 5 1.99 12.50 -3.70
CA LEU A 5 0.89 12.46 -2.74
C LEU A 5 1.26 13.15 -1.42
N GLU A 6 2.53 13.09 -1.02
CA GLU A 6 3.04 13.86 0.13
C GLU A 6 2.93 15.37 -0.10
N ALA A 7 3.33 15.85 -1.28
CA ALA A 7 3.19 17.27 -1.64
C ALA A 7 1.73 17.69 -1.69
N LEU A 8 0.86 16.85 -2.27
CA LEU A 8 -0.58 17.11 -2.35
C LEU A 8 -1.22 17.21 -0.97
N ARG A 9 -0.83 16.34 -0.02
CA ARG A 9 -1.34 16.34 1.35
C ARG A 9 -0.98 17.63 2.09
N ASN A 10 0.26 18.10 1.96
CA ASN A 10 0.67 19.39 2.53
C ASN A 10 -0.06 20.58 1.90
N ARG A 11 -0.33 20.54 0.60
CA ARG A 11 -1.06 21.61 -0.10
C ARG A 11 -2.53 21.68 0.31
N LEU A 12 -3.15 20.53 0.57
CA LEU A 12 -4.59 20.41 0.83
C LEU A 12 -4.94 20.48 2.33
N SER A 13 -3.96 20.29 3.23
CA SER A 13 -4.18 20.37 4.67
C SER A 13 -4.76 21.70 5.13
N VAL A 14 -4.36 22.81 4.50
CA VAL A 14 -4.88 24.17 4.79
C VAL A 14 -6.36 24.33 4.43
N LEU A 15 -6.89 23.47 3.57
CA LEU A 15 -8.31 23.43 3.19
C LEU A 15 -9.10 22.40 3.99
N GLY A 16 -8.48 21.73 4.97
CA GLY A 16 -9.11 20.66 5.73
C GLY A 16 -9.35 19.37 4.92
N VAL A 17 -8.70 19.23 3.76
CA VAL A 17 -8.87 18.06 2.90
C VAL A 17 -7.81 17.01 3.21
N GLN A 18 -8.24 15.81 3.59
CA GLN A 18 -7.38 14.67 3.86
C GLN A 18 -6.98 13.96 2.56
N VAL A 19 -5.70 13.55 2.46
CA VAL A 19 -5.21 12.69 1.38
C VAL A 19 -4.70 11.39 1.97
N LEU A 20 -5.38 10.27 1.73
CA LEU A 20 -4.93 8.94 2.16
C LEU A 20 -4.17 8.24 1.02
N THR A 21 -2.95 7.80 1.29
CA THR A 21 -2.18 6.95 0.38
C THR A 21 -2.33 5.49 0.76
N VAL A 22 -2.96 4.72 -0.14
CA VAL A 22 -3.15 3.27 0.01
C VAL A 22 -2.09 2.53 -0.81
N LYS A 23 -1.36 1.63 -0.15
CA LYS A 23 -0.42 0.70 -0.78
C LYS A 23 -1.03 -0.70 -0.76
N PRO A 24 -1.75 -1.10 -1.82
CA PRO A 24 -2.35 -2.41 -1.86
C PRO A 24 -1.27 -3.48 -2.05
N GLY A 25 -1.40 -4.56 -1.30
CA GLY A 25 -0.83 -5.85 -1.68
C GLY A 25 -1.75 -6.55 -2.69
N PHE A 26 -1.75 -7.88 -2.69
CA PHE A 26 -2.61 -8.64 -3.59
C PHE A 26 -4.07 -8.62 -3.12
N ILE A 27 -4.97 -8.19 -4.01
CA ILE A 27 -6.42 -8.12 -3.80
C ILE A 27 -7.11 -8.86 -4.95
N ASP A 28 -8.06 -9.73 -4.61
CA ASP A 28 -8.84 -10.50 -5.58
C ASP A 28 -9.75 -9.59 -6.40
N THR A 29 -9.26 -9.23 -7.58
CA THR A 29 -9.92 -8.38 -8.56
C THR A 29 -9.72 -8.96 -9.97
N ALA A 30 -10.40 -8.40 -10.96
CA ALA A 30 -10.16 -8.74 -12.36
C ALA A 30 -8.68 -8.58 -12.77
N MET A 31 -7.96 -7.63 -12.15
CA MET A 31 -6.53 -7.38 -12.41
C MET A 31 -5.63 -8.54 -11.98
N THR A 32 -5.97 -9.22 -10.90
CA THR A 32 -5.16 -10.32 -10.34
C THR A 32 -5.61 -11.70 -10.82
N LYS A 33 -6.69 -11.76 -11.60
CA LYS A 33 -7.27 -13.02 -12.07
C LYS A 33 -6.29 -13.77 -12.98
N GLY A 34 -5.96 -15.01 -12.63
CA GLY A 34 -5.06 -15.87 -13.40
C GLY A 34 -3.57 -15.65 -13.14
N MET A 35 -3.18 -14.70 -12.29
CA MET A 35 -1.80 -14.57 -11.85
C MET A 35 -1.44 -15.73 -10.90
N LYS A 36 -0.30 -16.38 -11.15
CA LYS A 36 0.25 -17.43 -10.28
C LYS A 36 1.18 -16.80 -9.25
N GLY A 37 1.27 -17.41 -8.07
CA GLY A 37 2.17 -16.95 -6.99
C GLY A 37 1.64 -15.73 -6.21
N LEU A 38 0.33 -15.46 -6.27
CA LEU A 38 -0.29 -14.47 -5.39
C LEU A 38 -0.37 -15.04 -3.97
N PHE A 39 0.42 -14.50 -3.06
CA PHE A 39 0.35 -14.84 -1.64
C PHE A 39 -0.53 -13.85 -0.91
N TRP A 40 -1.20 -14.27 0.17
CA TRP A 40 -1.90 -13.32 1.03
C TRP A 40 -2.96 -12.46 0.30
N LEU A 41 -3.62 -13.06 -0.69
CA LEU A 41 -4.75 -12.47 -1.40
C LEU A 41 -5.89 -12.19 -0.42
N ILE A 42 -6.46 -10.99 -0.48
CA ILE A 42 -7.68 -10.62 0.25
C ILE A 42 -8.80 -10.29 -0.72
N SER A 43 -10.05 -10.37 -0.28
CA SER A 43 -11.18 -9.99 -1.15
C SER A 43 -11.20 -8.48 -1.41
N ALA A 44 -11.75 -8.06 -2.56
CA ALA A 44 -11.97 -6.64 -2.84
C ALA A 44 -12.87 -5.96 -1.79
N LYS A 45 -13.84 -6.69 -1.24
CA LYS A 45 -14.72 -6.21 -0.17
C LYS A 45 -13.94 -5.90 1.11
N GLU A 46 -13.11 -6.85 1.56
CA GLU A 46 -12.26 -6.66 2.73
C GLU A 46 -11.29 -5.49 2.54
N ALA A 47 -10.69 -5.38 1.36
CA ALA A 47 -9.82 -4.25 1.04
C ALA A 47 -10.57 -2.90 1.12
N ALA A 48 -11.79 -2.82 0.59
CA ALA A 48 -12.62 -1.62 0.65
C ALA A 48 -12.96 -1.24 2.09
N GLU A 49 -13.36 -2.19 2.93
CA GLU A 49 -13.67 -1.95 4.34
C GLU A 49 -12.45 -1.39 5.11
N ILE A 50 -11.26 -1.94 4.87
CA ILE A 50 -10.01 -1.45 5.47
C ILE A 50 -9.71 -0.02 5.02
N ILE A 51 -9.85 0.27 3.73
CA ILE A 51 -9.57 1.59 3.16
C ILE A 51 -10.53 2.64 3.72
N LEU A 52 -11.82 2.33 3.77
CA LEU A 52 -12.84 3.23 4.33
C LEU A 52 -12.56 3.54 5.80
N LYS A 53 -12.31 2.51 6.61
CA LYS A 53 -11.97 2.70 8.03
C LYS A 53 -10.70 3.54 8.23
N ALA A 54 -9.71 3.39 7.34
CA ALA A 54 -8.49 4.20 7.39
C ALA A 54 -8.73 5.66 6.97
N ALA A 55 -9.61 5.89 6.00
CA ALA A 55 -10.03 7.23 5.62
C ALA A 55 -10.70 7.93 6.81
N ASP A 56 -11.67 7.27 7.46
CA ASP A 56 -12.42 7.79 8.60
C ASP A 56 -11.53 8.09 9.83
N SER A 57 -10.42 7.37 9.98
CA SER A 57 -9.50 7.52 11.12
C SER A 57 -8.38 8.53 10.91
N GLY A 58 -8.46 9.36 9.86
CA GLY A 58 -7.48 10.42 9.61
C GLY A 58 -6.09 9.92 9.20
N LYS A 59 -5.98 8.68 8.72
CA LYS A 59 -4.68 8.12 8.31
C LYS A 59 -4.21 8.76 7.01
N GLU A 60 -2.89 8.90 6.88
CA GLU A 60 -2.24 9.49 5.70
C GLU A 60 -1.60 8.43 4.80
N ASN A 61 -1.15 7.31 5.38
CA ASN A 61 -0.46 6.23 4.67
C ASN A 61 -0.79 4.87 5.28
N ILE A 62 -1.23 3.91 4.47
CA ILE A 62 -1.52 2.55 4.91
C ILE A 62 -1.07 1.50 3.89
N TYR A 63 -0.81 0.30 4.40
CA TYR A 63 -0.71 -0.92 3.59
C TYR A 63 -2.01 -1.74 3.72
N VAL A 64 -2.50 -2.29 2.61
CA VAL A 64 -3.75 -3.07 2.59
C VAL A 64 -3.52 -4.40 1.89
N PRO A 65 -3.53 -5.55 2.61
CA PRO A 65 -3.63 -5.69 4.06
C PRO A 65 -2.37 -5.23 4.81
N ALA A 66 -2.50 -4.85 6.09
CA ALA A 66 -1.43 -4.25 6.91
C ALA A 66 -0.14 -5.08 6.99
N ARG A 67 -0.24 -6.41 6.87
CA ARG A 67 0.91 -7.33 6.80
C ARG A 67 1.91 -7.01 5.68
N TRP A 68 1.47 -6.35 4.59
CA TRP A 68 2.37 -5.87 3.54
C TRP A 68 3.31 -4.77 4.01
N GLY A 69 3.01 -4.08 5.11
CA GLY A 69 3.94 -3.16 5.76
C GLY A 69 5.20 -3.88 6.25
N LEU A 70 5.07 -5.12 6.74
CA LEU A 70 6.22 -5.95 7.14
C LEU A 70 7.04 -6.38 5.93
N VAL A 71 6.38 -6.77 4.83
CA VAL A 71 7.07 -7.10 3.57
C VAL A 71 7.85 -5.90 3.06
N GLY A 72 7.22 -4.71 3.03
CA GLY A 72 7.88 -3.47 2.64
C GLY A 72 9.05 -3.11 3.54
N LEU A 73 8.95 -3.37 4.85
CA LEU A 73 10.05 -3.17 5.80
C LEU A 73 11.21 -4.12 5.50
N ILE A 74 10.94 -5.41 5.33
CA ILE A 74 11.95 -6.42 4.98
C ILE A 74 12.67 -6.01 3.70
N ILE A 75 11.93 -5.69 2.63
CA ILE A 75 12.51 -5.27 1.34
C ILE A 75 13.39 -4.03 1.52
N ARG A 76 12.96 -3.04 2.33
CA ARG A 76 13.75 -1.83 2.59
C ARG A 76 15.02 -2.10 3.39
N CYS A 77 15.00 -3.12 4.24
CA CYS A 77 16.16 -3.56 5.02
C CYS A 77 17.15 -4.41 4.21
N ILE A 78 16.77 -4.92 3.03
CA ILE A 78 17.70 -5.67 2.17
C ILE A 78 18.76 -4.71 1.60
N PRO A 79 20.05 -4.92 1.90
CA PRO A 79 21.12 -4.11 1.34
C PRO A 79 21.19 -4.22 -0.18
N SER A 80 21.58 -3.13 -0.85
CA SER A 80 21.59 -3.05 -2.30
C SER A 80 22.44 -4.11 -3.00
N PHE A 81 23.49 -4.63 -2.34
CA PHE A 81 24.33 -5.69 -2.91
C PHE A 81 23.63 -7.06 -2.93
N ILE A 82 22.70 -7.32 -1.99
CA ILE A 82 21.87 -8.53 -1.98
C ILE A 82 20.74 -8.35 -2.99
N PHE A 83 20.10 -7.18 -3.02
CA PHE A 83 19.05 -6.87 -3.97
C PHE A 83 19.52 -7.04 -5.43
N ARG A 84 20.74 -6.60 -5.75
CA ARG A 84 21.35 -6.80 -7.08
C ARG A 84 21.63 -8.26 -7.44
N ARG A 85 21.71 -9.16 -6.47
CA ARG A 85 21.95 -10.61 -6.68
C ARG A 85 20.65 -11.41 -6.74
N LEU A 86 19.55 -10.85 -6.23
CA LEU A 86 18.22 -11.40 -6.39
C LEU A 86 17.74 -11.03 -7.79
N SER A 87 17.68 -12.02 -8.69
CA SER A 87 17.05 -11.88 -10.00
C SER A 87 15.53 -11.85 -9.82
N ILE A 88 15.01 -10.67 -9.48
CA ILE A 88 13.59 -10.31 -9.47
C ILE A 88 13.38 -9.24 -10.53
#